data_AF-A0A382PX33-F1
#
_entry.id   AF-A0A382PX33-F1
#
_cell.length_a   1.000
_cell.length_b   1.000
_cell.length_c   1.000
_cell.angle_alpha   90.00
_cell.angle_beta   90.00
_cell.angle_gamma   90.00
#
_symmetry.space_group_name_H-M   'P 1'
#
loop_
_entity.id
_entity.type
_entity.pdbx_description
1 polymer ?
#
loop_
_entity_poly.entity_id
_entity_poly.type
_entity_poly.pdbx_seq_one_letter_code
_entity_poly.pdbx_strand_id
1 'polypeptide(L)'
;MSKETDIQKLEQSWSQEDRWKGIVRAYSAEEVVNLRGSFPIEYTLAKMGAERFWYDLHNESVISALGAITGNQAIESVQAGLKAIYCSGWQVAGDGNSAG
;
A
#
# COMPACT_ATOMS: atom_id res chain seq x y z
N MET A 1 -7.10 -5.64 23.50
CA MET A 1 -5.71 -6.16 23.51
C MET A 1 -4.86 -5.17 24.28
N SER A 2 -3.83 -5.61 25.02
CA SER A 2 -2.95 -4.66 25.69
C SER A 2 -2.00 -4.03 24.67
N LYS A 3 -1.61 -2.78 24.91
CA LYS A 3 -0.62 -2.07 24.10
C LYS A 3 0.67 -2.88 23.91
N GLU A 4 1.13 -3.55 24.97
CA GLU A 4 2.29 -4.44 24.95
C GLU A 4 2.12 -5.61 23.96
N THR A 5 0.92 -6.19 23.91
CA THR A 5 0.61 -7.28 22.96
C THR A 5 0.71 -6.77 21.52
N ASP A 6 0.25 -5.55 21.24
CA ASP A 6 0.28 -4.97 19.89
C ASP A 6 1.70 -4.62 19.43
N ILE A 7 2.56 -4.17 20.37
CA ILE A 7 3.99 -3.92 20.12
C ILE A 7 4.68 -5.24 19.76
N GLN A 8 4.53 -6.28 20.59
CA GLN A 8 5.15 -7.59 20.36
C GLN A 8 4.71 -8.21 19.03
N LYS A 9 3.43 -8.12 18.69
CA LYS A 9 2.91 -8.59 17.39
C LYS A 9 3.55 -7.88 16.22
N LEU A 10 3.75 -6.56 16.31
CA LEU A 10 4.35 -5.77 15.25
C LEU A 10 5.85 -6.08 15.09
N GLU A 11 6.58 -6.24 16.20
CA GLU A 11 7.99 -6.67 16.19
C GLU A 11 8.16 -8.07 15.59
N GLN A 12 7.26 -9.00 15.96
CA GLN A 12 7.23 -10.33 15.40
C GLN A 12 6.98 -10.30 13.88
N SER A 13 5.98 -9.53 13.44
CA SER A 13 5.68 -9.33 12.02
C SER A 13 6.91 -8.82 11.25
N TRP A 14 7.55 -7.75 11.74
CA TRP A 14 8.73 -7.17 11.08
C TRP A 14 9.94 -8.10 11.01
N SER A 15 10.12 -8.98 12.00
CA SER A 15 11.27 -9.89 12.06
C SER A 15 11.06 -11.22 11.32
N GLN A 16 9.80 -11.68 11.19
CA GLN A 16 9.50 -13.01 10.68
C GLN A 16 8.90 -13.02 9.27
N GLU A 17 8.23 -11.93 8.84
CA GLU A 17 7.62 -11.90 7.51
C GLU A 17 8.63 -11.50 6.44
N ASP A 18 8.70 -12.29 5.35
CA ASP A 18 9.53 -11.99 4.19
C ASP A 18 9.23 -10.61 3.58
N ARG A 19 8.00 -10.12 3.74
CA ARG A 19 7.54 -8.80 3.30
C ARG A 19 8.45 -7.65 3.79
N TRP A 20 9.10 -7.83 4.94
CA TRP A 20 9.93 -6.80 5.58
C TRP A 20 11.43 -7.08 5.51
N LYS A 21 11.85 -8.16 4.84
CA LYS A 21 13.26 -8.53 4.71
C LYS A 21 14.04 -7.41 4.01
N GLY A 22 15.10 -6.92 4.68
CA GLY A 22 15.95 -5.84 4.17
C GLY A 22 15.38 -4.43 4.35
N ILE A 23 14.20 -4.27 4.96
CA ILE A 23 13.61 -2.96 5.23
C ILE A 23 14.14 -2.41 6.56
N VAL A 24 14.85 -1.28 6.50
CA VAL A 24 15.35 -0.56 7.67
C VAL A 24 14.33 0.50 8.10
N ARG A 25 13.99 0.52 9.39
CA ARG A 25 13.13 1.55 10.00
C ARG A 25 13.95 2.33 11.02
N ALA A 26 13.88 3.65 10.95
CA ALA A 26 14.54 4.55 11.92
C ALA A 26 13.66 4.84 13.14
N TYR A 27 12.66 3.98 13.40
CA TYR A 27 11.67 4.08 14.47
C TYR A 27 11.30 2.68 14.97
N SER A 28 10.81 2.58 16.21
CA SER A 28 10.44 1.35 16.87
C SER A 28 8.97 0.95 16.65
N ALA A 29 8.64 -0.30 16.96
CA ALA A 29 7.25 -0.76 16.98
C ALA A 29 6.41 -0.02 18.04
N GLU A 30 7.02 0.34 19.17
CA GLU A 30 6.38 1.13 20.21
C GLU A 30 5.97 2.52 19.72
N GLU A 31 6.86 3.21 18.99
CA GLU A 31 6.55 4.52 18.40
C GLU A 31 5.37 4.43 17.42
N VAL A 32 5.28 3.36 16.64
CA VAL A 32 4.13 3.11 15.76
C VAL A 32 2.83 2.89 16.55
N VAL A 33 2.86 2.04 17.59
CA VAL A 33 1.67 1.74 18.39
C VAL A 33 1.20 2.97 19.19
N ASN A 34 2.13 3.81 19.65
CA ASN A 34 1.82 5.08 20.33
C ASN A 34 1.01 6.05 19.47
N LEU A 35 1.25 6.06 18.16
CA LEU A 35 0.57 6.95 17.21
C LEU A 35 -0.70 6.33 16.59
N ARG A 36 -0.96 5.04 16.81
CA ARG A 36 -2.08 4.30 16.19
C ARG A 36 -3.45 4.70 16.75
N GLY A 37 -3.49 5.29 17.94
CA GLY A 37 -4.73 5.55 18.67
C GLY A 37 -5.38 4.27 19.21
N SER A 38 -6.52 4.43 19.88
CA SER A 38 -7.18 3.32 20.60
C SER A 38 -8.05 2.42 19.72
N PHE A 39 -8.45 2.91 18.53
CA PHE A 39 -9.41 2.24 17.66
C PHE A 39 -8.80 1.99 16.29
N PRO A 40 -8.51 0.72 15.93
CA PRO A 40 -8.04 0.40 14.59
C PRO A 40 -9.17 0.61 13.58
N ILE A 41 -8.87 1.33 12.49
CA ILE A 41 -9.73 1.45 11.31
C ILE A 41 -9.20 0.48 10.25
N GLU A 42 -10.08 -0.36 9.71
CA GLU A 42 -9.72 -1.31 8.66
C GLU A 42 -9.71 -0.64 7.28
N TYR A 43 -8.60 -0.79 6.56
CA TYR A 43 -8.39 -0.25 5.22
C TYR A 43 -8.35 -1.38 4.18
N THR A 44 -9.50 -2.03 3.98
CA THR A 44 -9.63 -3.27 3.21
C THR A 44 -8.98 -3.21 1.83
N LEU A 45 -9.26 -2.17 1.03
CA LEU A 45 -8.71 -2.03 -0.31
C LEU A 45 -7.20 -1.81 -0.31
N ALA A 46 -6.69 -1.03 0.66
CA ALA A 46 -5.24 -0.79 0.79
C ALA A 46 -4.50 -2.08 1.15
N LYS A 47 -5.05 -2.87 2.08
CA LYS A 47 -4.49 -4.17 2.47
C LYS A 47 -4.49 -5.15 1.30
N MET A 48 -5.65 -5.39 0.69
CA MET A 48 -5.79 -6.32 -0.43
C MET A 48 -4.92 -5.92 -1.63
N GLY A 49 -4.87 -4.62 -1.95
CA GLY A 49 -4.06 -4.10 -3.04
C GLY A 49 -2.56 -4.27 -2.78
N ALA A 50 -2.08 -3.98 -1.57
CA ALA A 50 -0.68 -4.14 -1.22
C ALA A 50 -0.24 -5.61 -1.20
N GLU A 51 -1.07 -6.51 -0.69
CA GLU A 51 -0.81 -7.95 -0.69
C GLU A 51 -0.76 -8.52 -2.12
N ARG A 52 -1.75 -8.18 -2.94
CA ARG A 52 -1.79 -8.58 -4.36
C ARG A 52 -0.60 -8.02 -5.14
N PHE A 53 -0.30 -6.74 -4.99
CA PHE A 53 0.80 -6.11 -5.73
C PHE A 53 2.15 -6.67 -5.31
N TRP A 54 2.35 -6.95 -4.02
CA TRP A 54 3.55 -7.63 -3.54
C TRP A 54 3.69 -9.03 -4.16
N TYR A 55 2.60 -9.79 -4.19
CA TYR A 55 2.57 -11.09 -4.87
C TYR A 55 2.93 -10.97 -6.35
N ASP A 56 2.28 -10.07 -7.09
CA ASP A 56 2.51 -9.86 -8.52
C ASP A 56 3.98 -9.46 -8.80
N LEU A 57 4.58 -8.60 -7.97
CA LEU A 57 6.00 -8.22 -8.09
C LEU A 57 7.00 -9.39 -7.96
N HIS A 58 6.63 -10.47 -7.27
CA HIS A 58 7.51 -11.63 -7.07
C HIS A 58 7.25 -12.76 -8.07
N ASN A 59 6.08 -12.77 -8.72
CA ASN A 59 5.63 -13.89 -9.54
C ASN A 59 5.52 -13.54 -11.03
N GLU A 60 5.44 -12.25 -11.37
CA GLU A 60 5.40 -11.78 -12.75
C GLU A 60 6.79 -11.36 -13.24
N SER A 61 7.04 -11.53 -14.53
CA SER A 61 8.29 -11.07 -15.15
C SER A 61 8.41 -9.55 -15.20
N VAL A 62 7.30 -8.87 -15.47
CA VAL A 62 7.17 -7.41 -15.53
C VAL A 62 5.77 -7.02 -15.07
N ILE A 63 5.69 -5.96 -14.28
CA ILE A 63 4.43 -5.25 -14.00
C ILE A 63 4.45 -3.90 -14.70
N SER A 64 3.63 -3.75 -15.74
CA SER A 64 3.40 -2.49 -16.44
C SER A 64 2.11 -1.82 -15.95
N ALA A 65 2.12 -0.49 -15.93
CA ALA A 65 0.97 0.33 -15.60
C ALA A 65 0.89 1.57 -16.51
N LEU A 66 -0.30 2.12 -16.67
CA LEU A 66 -0.54 3.41 -17.32
C LEU A 66 -1.04 4.43 -16.30
N GLY A 67 -0.74 5.70 -16.58
CA GLY A 67 -1.24 6.83 -15.80
C GLY A 67 -2.75 7.00 -15.95
N ALA A 68 -3.49 7.01 -14.84
CA ALA A 68 -4.93 7.27 -14.82
C ALA A 68 -5.28 8.48 -13.93
N ILE A 69 -6.04 9.44 -14.48
CA ILE A 69 -6.60 10.59 -13.76
C ILE A 69 -8.10 10.51 -13.53
N THR A 70 -8.77 9.54 -14.13
CA THR A 70 -10.19 9.25 -13.87
C THR A 70 -10.41 7.77 -13.58
N GLY A 71 -11.52 7.46 -12.91
CA GLY A 71 -11.93 6.08 -12.66
C GLY A 71 -12.15 5.29 -13.96
N ASN A 72 -12.70 5.91 -15.00
CA ASN A 72 -12.91 5.23 -16.28
C ASN A 72 -11.60 4.82 -16.94
N GLN A 73 -10.57 5.69 -16.94
CA GLN A 73 -9.24 5.33 -17.45
C GLN A 73 -8.63 4.13 -16.71
N ALA A 74 -8.83 4.06 -15.38
CA ALA A 74 -8.41 2.93 -14.57
C ALA A 74 -9.18 1.64 -14.93
N ILE A 75 -10.49 1.72 -15.15
CA ILE A 75 -11.32 0.58 -15.58
C ILE A 75 -10.86 0.05 -16.94
N GLU A 76 -10.65 0.93 -17.92
CA GLU A 76 -10.19 0.53 -19.27
C GLU A 76 -8.80 -0.11 -19.21
N SER A 77 -7.90 0.38 -18.35
CA SER A 77 -6.57 -0.21 -18.13
C SER A 77 -6.65 -1.66 -17.64
N VAL A 78 -7.55 -1.93 -16.68
CA VAL A 78 -7.78 -3.29 -16.16
C VAL A 78 -8.43 -4.18 -17.23
N GLN A 79 -9.41 -3.67 -17.99
CA GLN A 79 -10.05 -4.41 -19.09
C GLN A 79 -9.06 -4.74 -20.22
N ALA A 80 -8.08 -3.87 -20.48
CA ALA A 80 -6.99 -4.11 -21.42
C ALA A 80 -5.94 -5.12 -20.89
N GLY A 81 -6.10 -5.64 -19.67
CA GLY A 81 -5.26 -6.68 -19.09
C GLY A 81 -4.10 -6.17 -18.23
N LEU A 82 -4.01 -4.87 -17.94
CA LEU A 82 -3.00 -4.35 -17.02
C LEU A 82 -3.29 -4.77 -15.57
N LYS A 83 -2.23 -5.12 -14.84
CA LYS A 83 -2.32 -5.62 -13.45
C LYS A 83 -2.19 -4.51 -12.40
N ALA A 84 -1.77 -3.31 -12.80
CA ALA A 84 -1.57 -2.17 -11.92
C ALA A 84 -2.00 -0.85 -12.59
N ILE A 85 -2.35 0.14 -11.77
CA ILE A 85 -2.72 1.49 -12.16
C ILE A 85 -1.67 2.45 -11.59
N TYR A 86 -1.18 3.38 -12.41
CA TYR A 86 -0.25 4.41 -11.95
C TYR A 86 -1.00 5.74 -11.74
N CYS A 87 -0.87 6.32 -10.54
CA CYS A 87 -1.46 7.61 -10.23
C CYS A 87 -0.40 8.71 -10.37
N SER A 88 -0.38 9.38 -11.52
CA SER A 88 0.63 10.40 -11.83
C SER A 88 0.32 11.74 -11.18
N GLY A 89 1.22 12.22 -10.31
CA GLY A 89 1.12 13.58 -9.75
C GLY A 89 1.18 14.67 -10.82
N TRP A 90 1.86 14.43 -11.95
CA TRP A 90 1.92 15.39 -13.06
C TRP A 90 0.57 15.55 -13.76
N GLN A 91 -0.14 14.45 -13.99
CA GLN A 91 -1.47 14.51 -14.61
C GLN A 91 -2.50 15.11 -13.65
N VAL A 92 -2.41 14.83 -12.34
CA VAL A 92 -3.24 15.48 -11.31
C VAL A 92 -3.03 16.99 -11.31
N ALA A 93 -1.77 17.44 -11.32
CA ALA A 93 -1.45 18.87 -11.36
C ALA A 93 -2.00 19.56 -12.61
N GLY A 94 -2.00 18.86 -13.76
CA GLY A 94 -2.53 19.39 -15.01
C GLY A 94 -4.06 19.46 -15.08
N ASP A 95 -4.77 18.43 -14.60
CA ASP A 95 -6.18 18.25 -14.98
C ASP A 95 -7.04 17.41 -13.99
N GLY A 96 -6.53 17.06 -12.80
CA GLY A 96 -7.19 16.11 -11.89
C GLY A 96 -7.14 16.47 -10.41
N ASN A 97 -6.98 17.76 -10.08
CA ASN A 97 -6.81 18.23 -8.70
C ASN A 97 -8.09 18.90 -8.14
N SER A 98 -8.10 19.16 -6.84
CA SER A 98 -9.22 19.73 -6.11
C SER A 98 -9.23 21.27 -6.03
N ALA A 99 -8.40 21.96 -6.84
CA ALA A 99 -8.36 23.42 -6.88
C ALA A 99 -9.35 24.05 -7.88
N GLY A 100 -10.03 23.21 -8.66
CA GLY A 100 -11.12 23.61 -9.56
C GLY A 100 -12.45 23.83 -8.86
#